data_AF-A0A972SGF3-F1
#
_entry.id   AF-A0A972SGF3-F1
#
_cell.length_a   1.000
_cell.length_b   1.000
_cell.length_c   1.000
_cell.angle_alpha   90.00
_cell.angle_beta   90.00
_cell.angle_gamma   90.00
#
_symmetry.space_group_name_H-M   'P 1'
#
loop_
_entity.id
_entity.type
_entity.pdbx_description
1 polymer ?
#
loop_
_entity_poly.entity_id
_entity_poly.type
_entity_poly.pdbx_seq_one_letter_code
_entity_poly.pdbx_strand_id
1 'polypeptide(L)' 'MFKFAATIFGSDGRVVSEQTFTVFSGNSRAVSRPTFGLLINFPIDREGVWTVSIQSGGFEFERLPIEIRLAKT' A
#
# COMPACT_ATOMS: atom_id res chain seq x y z
N MET A 1 -15.82 -10.16 6.22
CA MET A 1 -14.38 -9.99 6.46
C MET A 1 -13.69 -9.98 5.11
N PHE A 2 -12.95 -8.92 4.79
CA PHE A 2 -12.28 -8.77 3.49
C PHE A 2 -10.77 -8.78 3.70
N LYS A 3 -10.05 -9.64 2.97
CA LYS A 3 -8.59 -9.74 3.04
C LYS A 3 -7.97 -8.93 1.92
N PHE A 4 -7.06 -8.04 2.25
CA PHE A 4 -6.32 -7.24 1.29
C PHE A 4 -4.81 -7.50 1.43
N ALA A 5 -4.07 -7.20 0.38
CA ALA A 5 -2.63 -7.10 0.38
C ALA A 5 -2.23 -5.70 -0.10
N ALA A 6 -1.30 -5.07 0.60
CA ALA A 6 -0.57 -3.92 0.10
C ALA A 6 0.82 -4.37 -0.31
N THR A 7 1.15 -4.22 -1.59
CA THR A 7 2.42 -4.66 -2.18
C THR A 7 3.21 -3.44 -2.64
N ILE A 8 4.44 -3.32 -2.16
CA ILE A 8 5.39 -2.28 -2.57
C ILE A 8 6.26 -2.83 -3.68
N PHE A 9 6.28 -2.12 -4.79
CA PHE A 9 7.17 -2.34 -5.91
C PHE A 9 8.28 -1.29 -5.91
N GLY A 10 9.52 -1.75 -6.04
CA GLY A 10 10.68 -0.89 -6.27
C GLY A 10 10.59 -0.17 -7.60
N SER A 11 11.46 0.81 -7.82
CA SER A 11 11.52 1.54 -9.10
C SER A 11 11.90 0.68 -10.30
N ASP A 12 12.42 -0.54 -10.08
CA ASP A 12 12.68 -1.55 -11.10
C ASP A 12 11.49 -2.51 -11.35
N GLY A 13 10.35 -2.28 -10.69
CA GLY A 13 9.15 -3.09 -10.81
C GLY A 13 9.18 -4.40 -10.03
N ARG A 14 10.22 -4.67 -9.24
CA ARG A 14 10.27 -5.87 -8.38
C ARG A 14 9.53 -5.65 -7.08
N VAL A 15 8.95 -6.72 -6.54
CA VAL A 15 8.31 -6.68 -5.22
C VAL A 15 9.38 -6.51 -4.14
N VAL A 16 9.22 -5.50 -3.29
CA VAL A 16 10.12 -5.19 -2.16
C VAL A 16 9.48 -5.57 -0.83
N SER A 17 8.17 -5.38 -0.69
CA SER A 17 7.43 -5.70 0.54
C SER A 17 5.98 -6.06 0.21
N GLU A 18 5.40 -6.95 1.01
CA GLU A 18 3.98 -7.28 0.96
C GLU A 18 3.43 -7.35 2.39
N GLN A 19 2.32 -6.65 2.63
CA GLN A 19 1.63 -6.65 3.91
C GLN A 19 0.17 -7.00 3.71
N THR A 20 -0.23 -8.16 4.22
CA THR A 20 -1.64 -8.56 4.25
C THR A 20 -2.36 -7.92 5.42
N PHE A 21 -3.55 -7.38 5.19
CA PHE A 21 -4.40 -6.81 6.24
C PHE A 21 -5.86 -7.22 6.04
N THR A 22 -6.62 -7.23 7.13
CA THR A 22 -8.04 -7.55 7.10
C THR A 22 -8.85 -6.31 7.40
N VAL A 23 -9.79 -5.99 6.52
CA VAL A 23 -10.80 -4.96 6.79
C VAL A 23 -12.08 -5.65 7.26
N PHE A 24 -12.49 -5.31 8.47
CA PHE A 24 -13.77 -5.72 9.03
C PHE A 24 -14.82 -4.69 8.64
N SER A 25 -15.84 -5.12 7.91
CA SER A 25 -17.05 -4.32 7.74
C SER A 25 -17.75 -4.21 9.09
N GLY A 26 -17.68 -3.05 9.72
CA GLY A 26 -18.55 -2.73 10.87
C GLY A 26 -20.00 -2.53 10.41
N ASN A 27 -20.93 -2.35 11.34
CA ASN A 27 -22.28 -1.89 11.02
C ASN A 27 -22.18 -0.58 10.22
N SER A 28 -22.99 -0.44 9.17
CA SER A 28 -23.12 0.78 8.37
C SER A 28 -23.40 1.98 9.28
N ARG A 29 -22.35 2.66 9.71
CA ARG A 29 -22.45 3.99 10.32
C ARG A 29 -22.23 4.98 9.18
N ALA A 30 -23.03 6.04 9.15
CA ALA A 30 -22.78 7.20 8.29
C ALA A 30 -21.50 7.90 8.79
N VAL A 31 -20.34 7.30 8.52
CA VAL A 31 -19.04 7.90 8.86
C VAL A 31 -18.61 8.68 7.63
N SER A 32 -18.70 10.01 7.70
CA SER A 32 -18.33 10.93 6.63
C SER A 32 -16.83 11.04 6.38
N ARG A 33 -16.00 10.18 7.01
CA ARG A 33 -14.54 10.25 6.99
C ARG A 33 -13.94 8.85 6.97
N PRO A 34 -13.03 8.53 6.03
CA PRO A 34 -12.40 7.21 5.97
C PRO A 34 -11.65 6.90 7.28
N THR A 35 -11.93 5.74 7.89
CA THR A 35 -11.60 5.42 9.28
C THR A 35 -10.33 4.60 9.48
N PHE A 36 -9.55 4.30 8.44
CA PHE A 36 -8.33 3.51 8.59
C PHE A 36 -7.16 4.09 7.78
N GLY A 37 -6.04 4.28 8.47
CA GLY A 37 -4.73 4.51 7.85
C GLY A 37 -3.97 3.18 7.84
N LEU A 38 -3.33 2.87 6.72
CA LEU A 38 -2.41 1.74 6.61
C LEU A 38 -0.98 2.27 6.70
N LEU A 39 -0.23 1.82 7.69
CA LEU A 39 1.22 2.06 7.77
C LEU A 39 1.93 0.84 7.17
N ILE A 40 2.81 1.08 6.19
CA ILE A 40 3.63 0.07 5.54
C ILE A 40 5.09 0.47 5.73
N ASN A 41 5.86 -0.39 6.38
CA ASN A 41 7.30 -0.23 6.51
C ASN A 41 7.99 -1.06 5.43
N PHE A 42 8.90 -0.44 4.69
CA PHE A 42 9.68 -1.13 3.65
C PHE A 42 11.09 -0.52 3.56
N PRO A 43 12.11 -1.34 3.23
CA PRO A 43 13.45 -0.84 3.01
C PRO A 43 13.51 -0.04 1.71
N ILE A 44 14.29 1.03 1.72
CA ILE A 44 14.59 1.85 0.55
C ILE A 44 16.08 1.67 0.23
N ASP A 45 16.38 1.19 -0.98
CA ASP A 45 17.75 0.97 -1.45
C ASP A 45 18.17 1.93 -2.57
N ARG A 46 17.21 2.61 -3.22
CA ARG A 46 17.46 3.51 -4.35
C ARG A 46 16.37 4.58 -4.51
N GLU A 47 16.73 5.66 -5.16
CA GLU A 47 15.79 6.71 -5.56
C GLU A 47 14.89 6.28 -6.74
N GLY A 48 13.81 7.02 -6.95
CA GLY A 48 12.94 6.89 -8.12
C GLY A 48 11.47 6.83 -7.77
N VAL A 49 10.64 6.51 -8.77
CA VAL A 49 9.20 6.30 -8.58
C VAL A 49 8.95 4.84 -8.25
N TRP A 50 8.50 4.61 -7.03
CA TRP A 50 8.05 3.34 -6.50
C TRP A 50 6.53 3.26 -6.60
N THR A 51 5.95 2.11 -6.28
CA THR A 51 4.50 1.94 -6.39
C THR A 51 3.97 1.12 -5.23
N VAL A 52 2.87 1.57 -4.63
CA VAL A 52 2.04 0.73 -3.75
C VAL A 52 0.82 0.26 -4.51
N SER A 53 0.58 -1.06 -4.51
CA SER A 53 -0.62 -1.68 -5.06
C SER A 53 -1.47 -2.22 -3.92
N ILE A 54 -2.78 -2.00 -3.98
CA ILE A 54 -3.74 -2.57 -3.04
C ILE A 54 -4.59 -3.61 -3.77
N GLN A 55 -4.55 -4.86 -3.32
CA GLN A 55 -5.19 -5.99 -3.98
C GLN A 55 -6.07 -6.81 -3.03
N SER A 56 -7.13 -7.43 -3.54
CA SER A 56 -7.92 -8.46 -2.85
C SER A 56 -8.49 -9.46 -3.86
N GLY A 57 -8.34 -10.75 -3.59
CA GLY A 57 -8.98 -11.81 -4.38
C GLY A 57 -8.64 -11.80 -5.88
N GLY A 58 -7.44 -11.36 -6.26
CA GLY A 58 -7.01 -11.23 -7.65
C GLY A 58 -7.41 -9.92 -8.34
N PHE A 59 -8.12 -9.03 -7.65
CA PHE A 59 -8.46 -7.70 -8.14
C PHE A 59 -7.52 -6.64 -7.55
N GLU A 60 -7.06 -5.69 -8.37
CA GLU A 60 -6.29 -4.52 -7.95
C GLU A 60 -7.23 -3.32 -7.82
N PHE A 61 -7.36 -2.79 -6.60
CA PHE A 61 -8.23 -1.66 -6.29
C PHE A 61 -7.59 -0.33 -6.67
N GLU A 62 -6.30 -0.21 -6.40
CA GLU A 62 -5.59 1.05 -6.56
C GLU A 62 -4.09 0.79 -6.72
N ARG A 63 -3.44 1.68 -7.46
CA ARG A 63 -1.99 1.66 -7.68
C ARG A 63 -1.44 3.07 -7.58
N LEU A 64 -0.83 3.41 -6.44
CA LEU A 64 -0.38 4.76 -6.15
C LEU A 64 1.15 4.88 -6.32
N PRO A 65 1.64 5.91 -7.02
CA PRO A 65 3.06 6.18 -7.10
C PRO A 65 3.59 6.75 -5.78
N ILE A 66 4.82 6.39 -5.43
CA ILE A 66 5.57 6.95 -4.31
C ILE A 66 6.90 7.45 -4.87
N GLU A 67 7.15 8.76 -4.83
CA GLU A 67 8.45 9.29 -5.22
C GLU A 67 9.41 9.23 -4.03
N ILE A 68 10.51 8.50 -4.21
CA ILE A 68 11.56 8.36 -3.20
C ILE A 68 12.77 9.20 -3.62
N ARG A 69 13.18 10.08 -2.71
CA ARG A 69 14.41 10.89 -2.81
C ARG A 69 15.25 10.69 -1.56
N LEU A 70 16.53 10.37 -1.74
CA LEU A 70 17.45 10.19 -0.64
C LEU A 70 18.16 11.52 -0.36
N ALA A 71 18.36 11.82 0.92
CA ALA A 71 19.13 12.99 1.28
C ALA A 71 20.57 12.83 0.74
N LYS A 72 21.05 13.81 -0.01
CA LYS A 72 22.46 13.90 -0.37
C LYS A 72 23.21 14.33 0.89
N THR A 73 23.97 13.42 1.49
CA THR A 73 24.99 13.72 2.49
C THR A 73 26.18 14.42 1.87
#